data_AF-A0A183B3M4-F1
#
_entry.id   AF-A0A183B3M4-F1
#
_cell.length_a   1.000
_cell.length_b   1.000
_cell.length_c   1.000
_cell.angle_alpha   90.00
_cell.angle_beta   90.00
_cell.angle_gamma   90.00
#
_symmetry.space_group_name_H-M   'P 1'
#
loop_
_entity.id
_entity.type
_entity.pdbx_description
1 polymer ?
#
loop_
_entity_poly.entity_id
_entity_poly.type
_entity_poly.pdbx_seq_one_letter_code
_entity_poly.pdbx_strand_id
1 'polypeptide(L)'
;MADAELRHRVLESAIQFVPIYGWSRQAVEAACQAEGLPSGLHSLAMPQGPIDLVLHFYASRNQRLAEAMSEWRLGEGASTQTRPTPNEVDAFLYRALKFRLEQIIPILDTWPQALGLLALPSNVPSSVGLLAQLVDEVWAQAGDRSTDMTWYAKRLGLAYVYNLTEVYMLQDKSPEFADSWVFLRTRLSDLRSLKQMNLKAVTSMVRDGVMAFGNVMYFVSPKHAYEIQLQSSPPFSKSGLILKLHSSCIRRFGIRSSRCCWRWDCAQCQGRAFTSRLDPG
;
A
#
# COMPACT_ATOMS: atom_id res chain seq x y z
N MET A 1 -18.85 -15.04 -2.25
CA MET A 1 -17.78 -15.70 -1.47
C MET A 1 -16.87 -16.53 -2.36
N ALA A 2 -17.40 -17.39 -3.25
CA ALA A 2 -16.59 -18.16 -4.20
C ALA A 2 -15.65 -17.29 -5.07
N ASP A 3 -16.14 -16.16 -5.58
CA ASP A 3 -15.35 -15.29 -6.46
C ASP A 3 -14.18 -14.59 -5.75
N ALA A 4 -14.34 -14.25 -4.46
CA ALA A 4 -13.29 -13.61 -3.68
C ALA A 4 -12.16 -14.59 -3.34
N GLU A 5 -12.52 -15.83 -3.00
CA GLU A 5 -11.57 -16.92 -2.75
C GLU A 5 -10.80 -17.29 -4.03
N LEU A 6 -11.51 -17.36 -5.16
CA LEU A 6 -10.88 -17.58 -6.46
C LEU A 6 -9.90 -16.44 -6.80
N ARG A 7 -10.30 -15.19 -6.60
CA ARG A 7 -9.43 -14.03 -6.81
C ARG A 7 -8.19 -14.09 -5.92
N HIS A 8 -8.34 -14.41 -4.64
CA HIS A 8 -7.21 -14.53 -3.71
C HIS A 8 -6.21 -15.58 -4.21
N ARG A 9 -6.70 -16.77 -4.59
CA ARG A 9 -5.89 -17.87 -5.09
C ARG A 9 -5.08 -17.50 -6.34
N VAL A 10 -5.77 -16.94 -7.34
CA VAL A 10 -5.13 -16.52 -8.61
C VAL A 10 -4.07 -15.45 -8.37
N LEU A 11 -4.36 -14.45 -7.56
CA LEU A 11 -3.40 -13.36 -7.28
C LEU A 11 -2.22 -13.84 -6.44
N GLU A 12 -2.43 -14.74 -5.49
CA GLU A 12 -1.35 -15.33 -4.69
C GLU A 12 -0.44 -16.21 -5.56
N SER A 13 -1.04 -17.01 -6.45
CA SER A 13 -0.31 -17.80 -7.44
C SER A 13 0.45 -16.93 -8.44
N ALA A 14 -0.08 -15.77 -8.81
CA ALA A 14 0.59 -14.83 -9.71
C ALA A 14 1.92 -14.28 -9.17
N ILE A 15 2.13 -14.28 -7.85
CA ILE A 15 3.37 -13.80 -7.24
C ILE A 15 4.59 -14.60 -7.73
N GLN A 16 4.44 -15.91 -8.02
CA GLN A 16 5.54 -16.73 -8.54
C GLN A 16 5.99 -16.33 -9.96
N PHE A 17 5.12 -15.64 -10.70
CA PHE A 17 5.36 -15.20 -12.08
C PHE A 17 5.86 -13.75 -12.14
N VAL A 18 5.80 -13.00 -11.04
CA VAL A 18 6.27 -11.61 -10.94
C VAL A 18 7.75 -11.45 -11.28
N PRO A 19 8.69 -12.33 -10.86
CA PRO A 19 10.10 -12.20 -11.27
C PRO A 19 10.33 -12.27 -12.77
N ILE A 20 9.42 -12.90 -13.52
CA ILE A 20 9.54 -13.10 -14.98
C ILE A 20 8.79 -12.00 -15.75
N TYR A 21 7.54 -11.75 -15.38
CA TYR A 21 6.63 -10.86 -16.12
C TYR A 21 6.43 -9.50 -15.46
N GLY A 22 7.05 -9.26 -14.31
CA GLY A 22 6.85 -8.08 -13.48
C GLY A 22 5.44 -8.00 -12.89
N TRP A 23 5.12 -6.83 -12.34
CA TRP A 23 3.79 -6.51 -11.82
C TRP A 23 2.87 -6.13 -12.98
N SER A 24 2.36 -7.15 -13.68
CA SER A 24 1.65 -6.96 -14.95
C SER A 24 0.48 -7.92 -15.13
N ARG A 25 -0.33 -7.65 -16.15
CA ARG A 25 -1.42 -8.54 -16.60
C ARG A 25 -0.89 -9.94 -16.97
N GLN A 26 0.28 -10.01 -17.59
CA GLN A 26 0.87 -11.25 -18.07
C GLN A 26 1.21 -12.20 -16.90
N ALA A 27 1.65 -11.68 -15.75
CA ALA A 27 1.90 -12.50 -14.56
C ALA A 27 0.63 -13.22 -14.09
N VAL A 28 -0.52 -12.55 -14.11
CA VAL A 28 -1.80 -13.14 -13.71
C VAL A 28 -2.35 -14.07 -14.79
N GLU A 29 -2.18 -13.74 -16.08
CA GLU A 29 -2.57 -14.66 -17.16
C GLU A 29 -1.76 -15.97 -17.11
N ALA A 30 -0.46 -15.89 -16.80
CA ALA A 30 0.39 -17.07 -16.58
C ALA A 30 -0.08 -17.88 -15.36
N ALA A 31 -0.47 -17.22 -14.27
CA ALA A 31 -1.04 -17.87 -13.10
C ALA A 31 -2.35 -18.61 -13.40
N CYS A 32 -3.26 -17.97 -14.13
CA CYS A 32 -4.49 -18.60 -14.59
C CYS A 32 -4.19 -19.87 -15.40
N GLN A 33 -3.26 -19.79 -16.36
CA GLN A 33 -2.87 -20.95 -17.17
C GLN A 33 -2.27 -22.08 -16.32
N ALA A 34 -1.42 -21.75 -15.35
CA ALA A 34 -0.83 -22.73 -14.44
C ALA A 34 -1.88 -23.41 -13.54
N GLU A 35 -2.94 -22.70 -13.17
CA GLU A 35 -4.07 -23.26 -12.40
C GLU A 35 -5.14 -23.96 -13.26
N GLY A 36 -4.96 -24.04 -14.59
CA GLY A 36 -5.95 -24.60 -15.50
C GLY A 36 -7.21 -23.74 -15.65
N LEU A 37 -7.10 -22.44 -15.34
CA LEU A 37 -8.16 -21.46 -15.44
C LEU A 37 -8.08 -20.66 -16.77
N PRO A 38 -9.22 -20.17 -17.29
CA PRO A 38 -9.21 -19.32 -18.47
C PRO A 38 -8.38 -18.04 -18.26
N SER A 39 -7.50 -17.71 -19.20
CA SER A 39 -6.67 -16.50 -19.13
C SER A 39 -7.48 -15.21 -18.99
N GLY A 40 -8.71 -15.17 -19.53
CA GLY A 40 -9.64 -14.04 -19.40
C GLY A 40 -10.04 -13.68 -17.96
N LEU A 41 -9.82 -14.58 -16.99
CA LEU A 41 -10.09 -14.32 -15.57
C LEU A 41 -9.20 -13.24 -14.96
N HIS A 42 -8.10 -12.85 -15.60
CA HIS A 42 -7.28 -11.72 -15.13
C HIS A 42 -8.12 -10.44 -14.96
N SER A 43 -9.17 -10.25 -15.76
CA SER A 43 -10.06 -9.08 -15.69
C SER A 43 -10.93 -9.07 -14.44
N LEU A 44 -11.31 -10.26 -13.96
CA LEU A 44 -11.99 -10.45 -12.68
C LEU A 44 -11.03 -10.30 -11.50
N ALA A 45 -9.81 -10.82 -11.64
CA ALA A 45 -8.79 -10.76 -10.59
C ALA A 45 -8.20 -9.36 -10.40
N MET A 46 -8.07 -8.58 -11.48
CA MET A 46 -7.45 -7.25 -11.49
C MET A 46 -8.33 -6.20 -12.19
N PRO A 47 -9.50 -5.83 -11.63
CA PRO A 47 -10.38 -4.81 -12.21
C PRO A 47 -9.74 -3.42 -12.38
N GLN A 48 -8.75 -3.07 -11.55
CA GLN A 48 -7.97 -1.82 -11.63
C GLN A 48 -6.62 -2.02 -12.32
N GLY A 49 -6.38 -3.21 -12.89
CA GLY A 49 -5.12 -3.55 -13.54
C GLY A 49 -4.03 -3.97 -12.55
N PRO A 50 -2.74 -3.83 -12.90
CA PRO A 50 -1.63 -4.43 -12.15
C PRO A 50 -1.50 -3.99 -10.70
N ILE A 51 -2.07 -2.84 -10.33
CA ILE A 51 -2.11 -2.37 -8.94
C ILE A 51 -2.84 -3.35 -8.02
N ASP A 52 -3.86 -4.06 -8.50
CA ASP A 52 -4.59 -5.04 -7.69
C ASP A 52 -3.68 -6.18 -7.24
N LEU A 53 -2.72 -6.58 -8.07
CA LEU A 53 -1.72 -7.59 -7.72
C LEU A 53 -0.77 -7.08 -6.63
N VAL A 54 -0.32 -5.83 -6.74
CA VAL A 54 0.55 -5.20 -5.73
C VAL A 54 -0.17 -5.03 -4.39
N LEU A 55 -1.40 -4.51 -4.42
CA LEU A 55 -2.22 -4.34 -3.21
C LEU A 55 -2.53 -5.67 -2.55
N HIS A 56 -2.85 -6.70 -3.34
CA HIS A 56 -3.06 -8.07 -2.84
C HIS A 56 -1.80 -8.60 -2.18
N PHE A 57 -0.63 -8.48 -2.83
CA PHE A 57 0.64 -8.89 -2.24
C PHE A 57 0.87 -8.17 -0.90
N TYR A 58 0.73 -6.85 -0.87
CA TYR A 58 0.97 -6.07 0.34
C TYR A 58 0.02 -6.47 1.48
N ALA A 59 -1.28 -6.65 1.19
CA ALA A 59 -2.27 -7.10 2.16
C ALA A 59 -1.98 -8.53 2.67
N SER A 60 -1.65 -9.46 1.77
CA SER A 60 -1.27 -10.85 2.09
C SER A 60 -0.05 -10.88 3.02
N ARG A 61 0.97 -10.05 2.78
CA ARG A 61 2.15 -9.96 3.67
C ARG A 61 1.86 -9.29 5.01
N ASN A 62 0.97 -8.31 5.05
CA ASN A 62 0.51 -7.74 6.32
C ASN A 62 -0.23 -8.80 7.16
N GLN A 63 -1.09 -9.61 6.53
CA GLN A 63 -1.80 -10.69 7.21
C GLN A 63 -0.83 -11.75 7.77
N ARG A 64 0.14 -12.20 6.96
CA ARG A 64 1.16 -13.16 7.43
C ARG A 64 1.97 -12.63 8.61
N LEU A 65 2.27 -11.32 8.62
CA LEU A 65 2.93 -10.69 9.76
C LEU A 65 2.03 -10.72 11.00
N ALA A 66 0.73 -10.41 10.87
CA ALA A 66 -0.21 -10.47 11.99
C ALA A 66 -0.30 -11.89 12.58
N GLU A 67 -0.37 -12.91 11.72
CA GLU A 67 -0.35 -14.32 12.12
C GLU A 67 0.95 -14.66 12.87
N ALA A 68 2.11 -14.31 12.31
CA ALA A 68 3.42 -14.55 12.95
C ALA A 68 3.54 -13.83 14.31
N MET A 69 3.09 -12.57 14.41
CA MET A 69 3.10 -11.82 15.67
C MET A 69 2.18 -12.45 16.73
N SER A 70 1.03 -12.99 16.32
CA SER A 70 0.12 -13.74 17.20
C SER A 70 0.80 -14.99 17.76
N GLU A 71 1.49 -15.75 16.91
CA GLU A 71 2.25 -16.94 17.32
C GLU A 71 3.39 -16.60 18.28
N TRP A 72 4.14 -15.52 18.02
CA TRP A 72 5.21 -15.06 18.93
C TRP A 72 4.67 -14.78 20.32
N ARG A 73 3.48 -14.16 20.41
CA ARG A 73 2.81 -13.85 21.68
C ARG A 73 2.29 -15.09 22.40
N LEU A 74 1.84 -16.11 21.68
CA LEU A 74 1.42 -17.39 22.28
C LEU A 74 2.64 -18.17 22.82
N GLY A 75 3.74 -18.17 22.07
CA GLY A 75 4.99 -18.88 22.43
C GLY A 75 5.78 -18.24 23.56
N GLU A 76 5.73 -16.91 23.71
CA GLU A 76 6.38 -16.17 24.81
C GLU A 76 5.66 -16.34 26.16
N GLY A 77 4.56 -17.10 26.18
CA GLY A 77 3.74 -17.39 27.36
C GLY A 77 2.87 -16.20 27.74
N ALA A 78 1.57 -16.44 27.93
CA ALA A 78 0.57 -15.45 28.34
C ALA A 78 0.76 -14.88 29.78
N SER A 79 2.01 -14.73 30.24
CA SER A 79 2.38 -14.55 31.65
C SER A 79 2.95 -13.18 32.02
N THR A 80 2.92 -12.18 31.13
CA THR A 80 3.30 -10.81 31.49
C THR A 80 2.06 -9.94 31.67
N GLN A 81 1.50 -9.98 32.89
CA GLN A 81 0.63 -8.90 33.40
C GLN A 81 1.40 -7.57 33.52
N THR A 82 2.71 -7.59 33.31
CA THR A 82 3.61 -6.44 33.36
C THR A 82 3.69 -5.75 32.00
N ARG A 83 3.59 -4.43 32.01
CA ARG A 83 3.77 -3.59 30.82
C ARG A 83 5.14 -3.86 30.18
N PRO A 84 5.23 -4.05 28.86
CA PRO A 84 6.52 -4.23 28.17
C PRO A 84 7.45 -3.06 28.47
N THR A 85 8.70 -3.38 28.77
CA THR A 85 9.77 -2.40 28.88
C THR A 85 10.02 -1.74 27.52
N PRO A 86 10.56 -0.51 27.47
CA PRO A 86 10.89 0.13 26.21
C PRO A 86 11.78 -0.75 25.32
N ASN A 87 12.76 -1.46 25.90
CA ASN A 87 13.68 -2.32 25.15
C ASN A 87 12.98 -3.53 24.52
N GLU A 88 12.00 -4.13 25.21
CA GLU A 88 11.19 -5.20 24.64
C GLU A 88 10.33 -4.68 23.48
N VAL A 89 9.77 -3.48 23.60
CA VAL A 89 9.01 -2.84 22.50
C VAL A 89 9.91 -2.64 21.29
N ASP A 90 11.11 -2.06 21.45
CA ASP A 90 12.03 -1.84 20.32
C ASP A 90 12.46 -3.17 19.67
N ALA A 91 12.74 -4.20 20.48
CA ALA A 91 13.07 -5.53 19.98
C ALA A 91 11.90 -6.14 19.18
N PHE A 92 10.67 -5.97 19.67
CA PHE A 92 9.46 -6.41 18.98
C PHE A 92 9.26 -5.67 17.66
N LEU A 93 9.35 -4.33 17.67
CA LEU A 93 9.24 -3.50 16.46
C LEU A 93 10.30 -3.89 15.42
N TYR A 94 11.54 -4.08 15.85
CA TYR A 94 12.62 -4.53 14.97
C TYR A 94 12.31 -5.90 14.35
N ARG A 95 11.88 -6.86 15.17
CA ARG A 95 11.52 -8.22 14.71
C ARG A 95 10.37 -8.18 13.69
N ALA A 96 9.32 -7.40 13.97
CA ALA A 96 8.16 -7.27 13.09
C ALA A 96 8.52 -6.61 11.75
N LEU A 97 9.24 -5.49 11.77
CA LEU A 97 9.65 -4.81 10.54
C LEU A 97 10.64 -5.65 9.71
N LYS A 98 11.61 -6.32 10.37
CA LYS A 98 12.53 -7.24 9.71
C LYS A 98 11.78 -8.36 9.01
N PHE A 99 10.87 -9.04 9.71
CA PHE A 99 10.04 -10.10 9.13
C PHE A 99 9.26 -9.60 7.91
N ARG A 100 8.65 -8.41 7.99
CA ARG A 100 7.87 -7.83 6.88
C ARG A 100 8.73 -7.49 5.66
N LEU A 101 9.95 -6.99 5.87
CA LEU A 101 10.89 -6.66 4.80
C LEU A 101 11.49 -7.93 4.17
N GLU A 102 11.76 -8.96 4.97
CA GLU A 102 12.24 -10.26 4.47
C GLU A 102 11.28 -10.88 3.45
N GLN A 103 9.98 -10.64 3.57
CA GLN A 103 8.98 -11.09 2.60
C GLN A 103 9.10 -10.46 1.20
N ILE A 104 9.79 -9.33 1.07
CA ILE A 104 10.01 -8.65 -0.22
C ILE A 104 11.26 -9.18 -0.93
N ILE A 105 12.22 -9.76 -0.19
CA ILE A 105 13.50 -10.26 -0.73
C ILE A 105 13.35 -11.11 -2.00
N PRO A 106 12.41 -12.09 -2.09
CA PRO A 106 12.29 -12.94 -3.28
C PRO A 106 11.89 -12.20 -4.56
N ILE A 107 11.34 -11.00 -4.43
CA ILE A 107 10.83 -10.17 -5.53
C ILE A 107 11.43 -8.76 -5.52
N LEU A 108 12.58 -8.58 -4.85
CA LEU A 108 13.19 -7.28 -4.63
C LEU A 108 13.55 -6.58 -5.94
N ASP A 109 13.98 -7.34 -6.95
CA ASP A 109 14.38 -6.81 -8.27
C ASP A 109 13.21 -6.13 -9.01
N THR A 110 11.98 -6.60 -8.80
CA THR A 110 10.77 -6.03 -9.40
C THR A 110 10.03 -5.09 -8.45
N TRP A 111 10.45 -4.99 -7.19
CA TRP A 111 9.81 -4.14 -6.18
C TRP A 111 9.81 -2.64 -6.54
N PRO A 112 10.84 -2.06 -7.20
CA PRO A 112 10.78 -0.67 -7.66
C PRO A 112 9.59 -0.38 -8.59
N GLN A 113 9.21 -1.34 -9.44
CA GLN A 113 8.01 -1.22 -10.30
C GLN A 113 6.74 -1.17 -9.45
N ALA A 114 6.63 -2.03 -8.43
CA ALA A 114 5.50 -2.03 -7.50
C ALA A 114 5.39 -0.71 -6.73
N LEU A 115 6.51 -0.20 -6.20
CA LEU A 115 6.54 1.09 -5.51
C LEU A 115 6.10 2.24 -6.42
N GLY A 116 6.53 2.21 -7.69
CA GLY A 116 6.06 3.16 -8.70
C GLY A 116 4.53 3.12 -8.90
N LEU A 117 3.94 1.93 -8.95
CA LEU A 117 2.49 1.75 -9.04
C LEU A 117 1.76 2.25 -7.77
N LEU A 118 2.32 1.97 -6.59
CA LEU A 118 1.75 2.42 -5.30
C LEU A 118 1.80 3.94 -5.13
N ALA A 119 2.79 4.61 -5.74
CA ALA A 119 2.99 6.05 -5.68
C ALA A 119 2.09 6.85 -6.63
N LEU A 120 1.37 6.20 -7.54
CA LEU A 120 0.44 6.88 -8.45
C LEU A 120 -0.69 7.55 -7.65
N PRO A 121 -1.09 8.80 -7.95
CA PRO A 121 -2.08 9.54 -7.17
C PRO A 121 -3.43 8.82 -6.99
N SER A 122 -3.85 8.02 -7.98
CA SER A 122 -5.07 7.19 -7.89
C SER A 122 -4.97 6.05 -6.88
N ASN A 123 -3.74 5.58 -6.63
CA ASN A 123 -3.46 4.39 -5.83
C ASN A 123 -3.01 4.75 -4.41
N VAL A 124 -2.45 5.95 -4.22
CA VAL A 124 -1.97 6.47 -2.93
C VAL A 124 -2.95 6.25 -1.77
N PRO A 125 -4.27 6.52 -1.88
CA PRO A 125 -5.19 6.28 -0.76
C PRO A 125 -5.20 4.82 -0.30
N SER A 126 -5.22 3.87 -1.24
CA SER A 126 -5.18 2.43 -0.96
C SER A 126 -3.83 2.01 -0.38
N SER A 127 -2.73 2.47 -0.97
CA SER A 127 -1.36 2.19 -0.53
C SER A 127 -1.11 2.68 0.91
N VAL A 128 -1.50 3.93 1.20
CA VAL A 128 -1.39 4.52 2.54
C VAL A 128 -2.30 3.81 3.53
N GLY A 129 -3.49 3.39 3.11
CA GLY A 129 -4.39 2.58 3.94
C GLY A 129 -3.74 1.27 4.41
N LEU A 130 -3.08 0.54 3.50
CA LEU A 130 -2.38 -0.71 3.83
C LEU A 130 -1.15 -0.47 4.72
N LEU A 131 -0.41 0.61 4.50
CA LEU A 131 0.71 1.00 5.36
C LEU A 131 0.21 1.39 6.77
N ALA A 132 -0.89 2.14 6.87
CA ALA A 132 -1.52 2.49 8.14
C ALA A 132 -1.95 1.23 8.91
N GLN A 133 -2.60 0.28 8.24
CA GLN A 133 -2.97 -1.01 8.84
C GLN A 133 -1.75 -1.79 9.35
N LEU A 134 -0.66 -1.83 8.58
CA LEU A 134 0.58 -2.47 8.99
C LEU A 134 1.13 -1.87 10.30
N VAL A 135 1.28 -0.54 10.36
CA VAL A 135 1.86 0.10 11.55
C VAL A 135 0.92 0.03 12.75
N ASP A 136 -0.39 0.10 12.51
CA ASP A 136 -1.41 -0.03 13.55
C ASP A 136 -1.36 -1.40 14.21
N GLU A 137 -1.31 -2.46 13.39
CA GLU A 137 -1.25 -3.85 13.87
C GLU A 137 0.04 -4.10 14.64
N VAL A 138 1.19 -3.65 14.12
CA VAL A 138 2.49 -3.81 14.81
C VAL A 138 2.48 -3.10 16.17
N TRP A 139 1.95 -1.88 16.26
CA TRP A 139 1.84 -1.17 17.54
C TRP A 139 0.83 -1.80 18.50
N ALA A 140 -0.29 -2.32 17.98
CA ALA A 140 -1.27 -3.03 18.78
C ALA A 140 -0.66 -4.29 19.42
N GLN A 141 0.10 -5.07 18.64
CA GLN A 141 0.77 -6.27 19.13
C GLN A 141 1.97 -5.96 20.03
N ALA A 142 2.61 -4.80 19.86
CA ALA A 142 3.62 -4.29 20.79
C ALA A 142 3.04 -3.83 22.15
N GLY A 143 1.70 -3.84 22.31
CA GLY A 143 1.03 -3.45 23.55
C GLY A 143 0.85 -1.94 23.73
N ASP A 144 0.84 -1.16 22.64
CA ASP A 144 0.59 0.28 22.72
C ASP A 144 -0.84 0.58 23.20
N ARG A 145 -0.97 1.45 24.21
CA ARG A 145 -2.26 1.98 24.72
C ARG A 145 -2.37 3.50 24.60
N SER A 146 -1.61 4.11 23.69
CA SER A 146 -1.65 5.56 23.49
C SER A 146 -2.95 5.97 22.79
N THR A 147 -3.58 7.07 23.19
CA THR A 147 -4.85 7.57 22.58
C THR A 147 -4.76 8.99 22.01
N ASP A 148 -3.65 9.69 22.27
CA ASP A 148 -3.54 11.15 22.00
C ASP A 148 -2.54 11.45 20.87
N MET A 149 -1.97 12.67 20.81
CA MET A 149 -0.93 13.04 19.83
C MET A 149 0.26 12.05 19.76
N THR A 150 0.54 11.36 20.85
CA THR A 150 1.55 10.29 20.90
C THR A 150 1.19 9.11 19.98
N TRP A 151 -0.11 8.80 19.80
CA TRP A 151 -0.61 7.78 18.89
C TRP A 151 -0.25 8.09 17.44
N TYR A 152 -0.48 9.34 17.00
CA TYR A 152 -0.16 9.81 15.64
C TYR A 152 1.35 9.84 15.41
N ALA A 153 2.12 10.37 16.37
CA ALA A 153 3.57 10.44 16.27
C ALA A 153 4.21 9.04 16.15
N LYS A 154 3.72 8.05 16.91
CA LYS A 154 4.19 6.66 16.84
C LYS A 154 3.94 6.01 15.49
N ARG A 155 2.75 6.19 14.92
CA ARG A 155 2.38 5.61 13.62
C ARG A 155 3.13 6.26 12.48
N LEU A 156 3.19 7.59 12.46
CA LEU A 156 3.97 8.32 11.46
C LEU A 156 5.46 7.98 11.55
N GLY A 157 6.00 7.88 12.77
CA GLY A 157 7.38 7.48 13.00
C GLY A 157 7.65 6.06 12.47
N LEU A 158 6.81 5.08 12.82
CA LEU A 158 7.04 3.70 12.41
C LEU A 158 6.86 3.54 10.89
N ALA A 159 5.87 4.21 10.29
CA ALA A 159 5.67 4.23 8.85
C ALA A 159 6.88 4.84 8.12
N TYR A 160 7.45 5.91 8.68
CA TYR A 160 8.66 6.53 8.15
C TYR A 160 9.87 5.59 8.22
N VAL A 161 10.09 4.92 9.35
CA VAL A 161 11.17 3.94 9.53
C VAL A 161 11.03 2.79 8.53
N TYR A 162 9.81 2.25 8.37
CA TYR A 162 9.53 1.18 7.41
C TYR A 162 9.84 1.61 5.97
N ASN A 163 9.25 2.72 5.50
CA ASN A 163 9.44 3.19 4.12
C ASN A 163 10.90 3.54 3.81
N LEU A 164 11.62 4.18 4.74
CA LEU A 164 13.03 4.48 4.53
C LEU A 164 13.88 3.21 4.43
N THR A 165 13.61 2.23 5.28
CA THR A 165 14.35 0.96 5.26
C THR A 165 14.03 0.18 3.99
N GLU A 166 12.77 0.18 3.56
CA GLU A 166 12.32 -0.45 2.31
C GLU A 166 13.05 0.16 1.09
N VAL A 167 13.14 1.49 1.00
CA VAL A 167 13.86 2.15 -0.10
C VAL A 167 15.37 1.93 0.00
N TYR A 168 15.94 1.94 1.21
CA TYR A 168 17.37 1.66 1.42
C TYR A 168 17.74 0.23 0.95
N MET A 169 16.88 -0.74 1.27
CA MET A 169 17.07 -2.14 0.92
C MET A 169 17.15 -2.40 -0.59
N LEU A 170 16.51 -1.56 -1.42
CA LEU A 170 16.60 -1.65 -2.89
C LEU A 170 18.03 -1.41 -3.42
N GLN A 171 18.85 -0.68 -2.67
CA GLN A 171 20.21 -0.31 -3.08
C GLN A 171 21.29 -1.11 -2.34
N ASP A 172 20.89 -1.89 -1.34
CA ASP A 172 21.79 -2.65 -0.50
C ASP A 172 22.34 -3.87 -1.25
N LYS A 173 23.66 -3.94 -1.33
CA LYS A 173 24.42 -5.04 -1.96
C LYS A 173 25.23 -5.85 -0.95
N SER A 174 25.07 -5.56 0.34
CA SER A 174 25.73 -6.28 1.42
C SER A 174 25.20 -7.72 1.50
N PRO A 175 26.01 -8.67 2.00
CA PRO A 175 25.56 -10.05 2.18
C PRO A 175 24.36 -10.09 3.12
N GLU A 176 23.31 -10.81 2.72
CA GLU A 176 22.07 -10.97 3.49
C GLU A 176 21.41 -9.66 3.96
N PHE A 177 21.63 -8.55 3.25
CA PHE A 177 21.12 -7.21 3.59
C PHE A 177 21.57 -6.71 4.97
N ALA A 178 22.78 -7.08 5.40
CA ALA A 178 23.35 -6.70 6.68
C ALA A 178 23.28 -5.18 6.94
N ASP A 179 23.58 -4.36 5.93
CA ASP A 179 23.55 -2.91 6.03
C ASP A 179 22.13 -2.38 6.24
N SER A 180 21.13 -2.95 5.56
CA SER A 180 19.71 -2.63 5.79
C SER A 180 19.25 -2.94 7.21
N TRP A 181 19.73 -4.04 7.79
CA TRP A 181 19.38 -4.42 9.16
C TRP A 181 20.03 -3.53 10.22
N VAL A 182 21.25 -3.06 9.96
CA VAL A 182 21.89 -2.02 10.78
C VAL A 182 21.13 -0.71 10.65
N PHE A 183 20.79 -0.30 9.43
CA PHE A 183 20.02 0.91 9.15
C PHE A 183 18.67 0.90 9.88
N LEU A 184 17.91 -0.20 9.80
CA LEU A 184 16.64 -0.37 10.49
C LEU A 184 16.78 -0.17 12.01
N ARG A 185 17.81 -0.78 12.61
CA ARG A 185 18.08 -0.68 14.05
C ARG A 185 18.41 0.76 14.45
N THR A 186 19.24 1.45 13.67
CA THR A 186 19.56 2.86 13.87
C THR A 186 18.30 3.72 13.82
N ARG A 187 17.45 3.52 12.81
CA ARG A 187 16.21 4.32 12.64
C ARG A 187 15.17 4.07 13.74
N LEU A 188 15.07 2.85 14.26
CA LEU A 188 14.26 2.59 15.45
C LEU A 188 14.81 3.29 16.69
N SER A 189 16.13 3.33 16.87
CA SER A 189 16.76 4.07 17.97
C SER A 189 16.57 5.59 17.85
N ASP A 190 16.60 6.11 16.61
CA ASP A 190 16.27 7.51 16.31
C ASP A 190 14.82 7.81 16.68
N LEU A 191 13.87 6.92 16.34
CA LEU A 191 12.44 7.08 16.66
C LEU A 191 12.20 7.19 18.18
N ARG A 192 12.90 6.38 18.97
CA ARG A 192 12.85 6.47 20.44
C ARG A 192 13.35 7.84 20.93
N SER A 193 14.42 8.34 20.32
CA SER A 193 15.01 9.64 20.64
C SER A 193 14.17 10.81 20.13
N LEU A 194 13.49 10.67 18.99
CA LEU A 194 12.59 11.65 18.38
C LEU A 194 11.31 11.88 19.19
N LYS A 195 10.94 10.99 20.11
CA LYS A 195 9.92 11.30 21.13
C LYS A 195 10.30 12.54 21.97
N GLN A 196 11.58 12.94 21.96
CA GLN A 196 12.10 14.15 22.60
C GLN A 196 12.20 15.35 21.64
N MET A 197 11.84 15.22 20.35
CA MET A 197 11.92 16.29 19.34
C MET A 197 10.56 16.68 18.74
N ASN A 198 10.39 17.98 18.50
CA ASN A 198 9.14 18.63 18.09
C ASN A 198 8.61 18.20 16.70
N LEU A 199 7.26 18.26 16.53
CA LEU A 199 6.49 17.99 15.30
C LEU A 199 6.97 18.72 14.02
N LYS A 200 7.76 19.80 14.18
CA LYS A 200 8.40 20.52 13.07
C LYS A 200 9.45 19.69 12.33
N ALA A 201 10.13 18.78 13.03
CA ALA A 201 11.12 17.87 12.42
C ALA A 201 10.44 16.76 11.60
N VAL A 202 9.28 16.27 12.07
CA VAL A 202 8.48 15.27 11.34
C VAL A 202 7.93 15.87 10.04
N THR A 203 7.48 17.13 10.06
CA THR A 203 6.97 17.81 8.87
C THR A 203 8.08 18.15 7.86
N SER A 204 9.30 18.48 8.30
CA SER A 204 10.44 18.59 7.38
C SER A 204 10.83 17.22 6.81
N MET A 205 10.86 16.16 7.63
CA MET A 205 11.16 14.80 7.15
C MET A 205 10.13 14.26 6.16
N VAL A 206 8.84 14.56 6.33
CA VAL A 206 7.80 14.19 5.34
C VAL A 206 7.98 14.97 4.05
N ARG A 207 8.29 16.27 4.12
CA ARG A 207 8.58 17.08 2.92
C ARG A 207 9.82 16.55 2.20
N ASP A 208 10.90 16.30 2.93
CA ASP A 208 12.17 15.83 2.39
C ASP A 208 12.04 14.38 1.90
N GLY A 209 11.23 13.56 2.55
CA GLY A 209 10.88 12.20 2.14
C GLY A 209 10.00 12.15 0.88
N VAL A 210 9.04 13.07 0.74
CA VAL A 210 8.26 13.24 -0.50
C VAL A 210 9.14 13.73 -1.65
N MET A 211 10.08 14.65 -1.37
CA MET A 211 11.06 15.11 -2.36
C MET A 211 12.11 14.04 -2.70
N ALA A 212 12.48 13.20 -1.73
CA ALA A 212 13.34 12.03 -1.95
C ALA A 212 12.62 10.94 -2.74
N PHE A 213 11.33 10.67 -2.47
CA PHE A 213 10.48 9.83 -3.32
C PHE A 213 10.37 10.41 -4.73
N GLY A 214 10.21 11.73 -4.85
CA GLY A 214 10.25 12.45 -6.12
C GLY A 214 11.58 12.26 -6.86
N ASN A 215 12.72 12.41 -6.17
CA ASN A 215 14.05 12.23 -6.75
C ASN A 215 14.38 10.78 -7.07
N VAL A 216 13.93 9.80 -6.28
CA VAL A 216 14.03 8.37 -6.61
C VAL A 216 13.20 8.05 -7.85
N MET A 217 12.02 8.66 -8.02
CA MET A 217 11.24 8.59 -9.28
C MET A 217 11.99 9.24 -10.46
N TYR A 218 12.83 10.25 -10.24
CA TYR A 218 13.72 10.80 -11.29
C TYR A 218 14.91 9.88 -11.62
N PHE A 219 15.42 9.10 -10.65
CA PHE A 219 16.48 8.11 -10.86
C PHE A 219 15.99 6.80 -11.50
N VAL A 220 14.70 6.48 -11.37
CA VAL A 220 14.01 5.50 -12.22
C VAL A 220 13.72 6.17 -13.57
N SER A 221 14.75 6.21 -14.43
CA SER A 221 14.82 7.00 -15.66
C SER A 221 13.57 6.90 -16.59
N PRO A 222 13.21 7.99 -17.32
CA PRO A 222 11.92 8.16 -18.02
C PRO A 222 11.68 7.29 -19.26
N LYS A 223 12.56 6.33 -19.59
CA LYS A 223 12.45 5.58 -20.86
C LYS A 223 11.57 4.34 -20.81
N HIS A 224 11.27 3.78 -19.63
CA HIS A 224 10.43 2.56 -19.52
C HIS A 224 8.98 2.84 -19.13
N ALA A 225 8.68 4.00 -18.53
CA ALA A 225 7.31 4.33 -18.11
C ALA A 225 6.36 4.59 -19.31
N TYR A 226 6.90 5.02 -20.45
CA TYR A 226 6.08 5.26 -21.65
C TYR A 226 5.76 3.97 -22.43
N GLU A 227 6.62 2.94 -22.35
CA GLU A 227 6.41 1.65 -23.04
C GLU A 227 5.35 0.80 -22.35
N ILE A 228 5.23 0.88 -21.01
CA ILE A 228 4.20 0.16 -20.23
C ILE A 228 2.78 0.67 -20.54
N GLN A 229 2.63 1.96 -20.85
CA GLN A 229 1.34 2.54 -21.24
C GLN A 229 0.95 2.16 -22.69
N LEU A 230 1.91 1.85 -23.57
CA LEU A 230 1.65 1.53 -24.98
C LEU A 230 1.35 0.04 -25.22
N GLN A 231 1.83 -0.88 -24.38
CA GLN A 231 1.55 -2.31 -24.50
C GLN A 231 0.18 -2.74 -23.96
N SER A 232 -0.56 -1.84 -23.28
CA SER A 232 -1.91 -2.12 -22.75
C SER A 232 -3.05 -1.63 -23.66
N SER A 233 -2.74 -1.01 -24.79
CA SER A 233 -3.74 -0.58 -25.77
C SER A 233 -3.88 -1.61 -26.90
N PRO A 234 -5.10 -2.04 -27.28
CA PRO A 234 -5.28 -2.88 -28.47
C PRO A 234 -4.86 -2.12 -29.73
N PRO A 235 -4.33 -2.78 -30.78
CA PRO A 235 -4.03 -2.12 -32.03
C PRO A 235 -5.34 -1.62 -32.66
N PHE A 236 -5.53 -0.29 -32.66
CA PHE A 236 -6.59 0.32 -33.44
C PHE A 236 -6.31 0.07 -34.93
N SER A 237 -7.11 -0.82 -35.51
CA SER A 237 -7.22 -1.04 -36.95
C SER A 237 -7.47 0.31 -37.62
N LYS A 238 -6.56 0.72 -38.51
CA LYS A 238 -6.75 1.86 -39.40
C LYS A 238 -7.88 1.55 -40.39
N SER A 239 -9.09 1.92 -40.03
CA SER A 239 -10.19 2.12 -40.98
C SER A 239 -10.70 3.53 -40.78
N GLY A 240 -10.38 4.38 -41.75
CA GLY A 240 -10.69 5.80 -41.70
C GLY A 240 -12.19 6.07 -41.69
N LEU A 241 -12.62 7.02 -40.87
CA LEU A 241 -13.75 7.86 -41.18
C LEU A 241 -13.56 9.21 -40.48
N ILE A 242 -13.41 10.22 -41.34
CA ILE A 242 -13.36 11.64 -41.03
C ILE A 242 -14.73 12.04 -40.46
N LEU A 243 -14.78 12.56 -39.23
CA LEU A 243 -15.90 13.41 -38.82
C LEU A 243 -15.44 14.55 -37.93
N LYS A 244 -15.66 15.75 -38.47
CA LYS A 244 -15.50 17.08 -37.88
C LYS A 244 -16.27 17.17 -36.56
N LEU A 245 -15.63 17.61 -35.49
CA LEU A 245 -16.32 18.15 -34.32
C LEU A 245 -16.02 19.63 -34.17
N HIS A 246 -17.08 20.38 -34.42
CA HIS A 246 -17.21 21.82 -34.35
C HIS A 246 -17.23 22.26 -32.88
N SER A 247 -16.47 23.32 -32.60
CA SER A 247 -16.50 24.13 -31.40
C SER A 247 -17.93 24.53 -30.99
N SER A 248 -18.37 24.15 -29.79
CA SER A 248 -19.41 24.84 -29.02
C SER A 248 -19.52 24.29 -27.59
N CYS A 249 -19.90 25.18 -26.66
CA CYS A 249 -20.17 24.95 -25.24
C CYS A 249 -18.99 25.01 -24.23
N ILE A 250 -18.15 26.05 -24.38
CA ILE A 250 -17.77 26.85 -23.20
C ILE A 250 -18.90 27.85 -22.98
N ARG A 251 -19.72 27.62 -21.94
CA ARG A 251 -20.62 28.56 -21.22
C ARG A 251 -21.84 27.80 -20.69
N ARG A 252 -21.73 27.19 -19.52
CA ARG A 252 -22.86 27.11 -18.59
C ARG A 252 -22.33 26.89 -17.18
N PHE A 253 -22.63 27.87 -16.33
CA PHE A 253 -22.41 27.94 -14.88
C PHE A 253 -21.02 28.36 -14.39
N GLY A 254 -20.86 29.68 -14.27
CA GLY A 254 -19.91 30.30 -13.35
C GLY A 254 -20.54 30.59 -11.98
N ILE A 255 -19.64 30.85 -11.02
CA ILE A 255 -19.75 31.65 -9.78
C ILE A 255 -19.55 30.89 -8.44
N ARG A 256 -18.40 31.25 -7.83
CA ARG A 256 -18.00 31.51 -6.42
C ARG A 256 -18.19 30.45 -5.30
N SER A 257 -17.02 30.02 -4.79
CA SER A 257 -16.53 30.24 -3.41
C SER A 257 -17.57 30.37 -2.29
N SER A 258 -17.62 29.38 -1.39
CA SER A 258 -17.60 29.55 0.09
C SER A 258 -17.56 28.20 0.82
N ARG A 259 -16.55 28.07 1.71
CA ARG A 259 -16.49 27.37 3.02
C ARG A 259 -17.43 26.18 3.34
N CYS A 260 -16.78 25.17 3.92
CA CYS A 260 -17.14 24.44 5.16
C CYS A 260 -17.34 22.92 5.04
N CYS A 261 -16.65 22.27 6.00
CA CYS A 261 -16.97 21.02 6.68
C CYS A 261 -16.75 19.70 5.93
N TRP A 262 -15.55 19.15 6.18
CA TRP A 262 -15.37 17.72 6.36
C TRP A 262 -16.36 17.21 7.42
N ARG A 263 -17.30 16.35 7.01
CA ARG A 263 -18.05 15.52 7.94
C ARG A 263 -18.05 14.08 7.42
N TRP A 264 -17.27 13.26 8.10
CA TRP A 264 -17.48 11.83 8.15
C TRP A 264 -18.81 11.59 8.87
N ASP A 265 -19.75 10.89 8.26
CA ASP A 265 -20.82 10.24 9.00
C ASP A 265 -20.88 8.76 8.59
N CYS A 266 -20.67 7.95 9.62
CA CYS A 266 -20.70 6.51 9.64
C CYS A 266 -22.10 6.04 10.03
N ALA A 267 -22.36 4.76 9.72
CA ALA A 267 -23.34 3.86 10.34
C ALA A 267 -24.81 3.93 9.88
N GLN A 268 -25.24 2.78 9.36
CA GLN A 268 -26.43 2.04 9.79
C GLN A 268 -27.49 2.85 10.54
N CYS A 269 -28.62 3.09 9.87
CA CYS A 269 -29.91 3.00 10.54
C CYS A 269 -30.95 2.48 9.55
N GLN A 270 -31.38 1.26 9.81
CA GLN A 270 -32.46 0.57 9.15
C GLN A 270 -33.78 1.34 9.31
N GLY A 271 -34.64 1.22 8.29
CA GLY A 271 -36.08 1.11 8.49
C GLY A 271 -36.83 2.38 8.83
N ARG A 272 -37.44 2.99 7.80
CA ARG A 272 -38.89 3.21 7.80
C ARG A 272 -39.39 3.58 6.41
N ALA A 273 -40.32 2.77 5.93
CA ALA A 273 -41.20 3.09 4.83
C ALA A 273 -42.00 4.37 5.15
N PHE A 274 -42.10 5.26 4.17
CA PHE A 274 -43.24 6.16 4.10
C PHE A 274 -43.67 6.32 2.65
N THR A 275 -44.83 5.74 2.38
CA THR A 275 -45.64 5.87 1.18
C THR A 275 -46.07 7.33 1.01
N SER A 276 -45.90 7.92 -0.17
CA SER A 276 -46.73 9.06 -0.58
C SER A 276 -47.26 8.81 -1.99
N ARG A 277 -48.54 8.47 -1.98
CA ARG A 277 -49.45 8.28 -3.10
C ARG A 277 -49.61 9.62 -3.83
N LEU A 278 -49.47 9.58 -5.15
CA LEU A 278 -49.90 10.61 -6.09
C LEU A 278 -51.43 10.69 -6.08
N ASP A 279 -51.99 11.90 -6.03
CA ASP A 279 -53.05 12.29 -6.97
C ASP A 279 -53.24 13.82 -7.00
N PRO A 280 -53.71 14.38 -8.13
CA PRO A 280 -53.60 15.79 -8.46
C PRO A 280 -54.90 16.57 -8.24
N GLY A 281 -54.77 17.89 -8.06
CA GLY A 281 -55.85 18.87 -8.02
C GLY A 281 -55.29 20.27 -7.86
#